data_AF-A2DXE5-F1
#
_entry.id   AF-A2DXE5-F1
#
_cell.length_a   1.000
_cell.length_b   1.000
_cell.length_c   1.000
_cell.angle_alpha   90.00
_cell.angle_beta   90.00
_cell.angle_gamma   90.00
#
_symmetry.space_group_name_H-M   'P 1'
#
loop_
_entity.id
_entity.type
_entity.pdbx_description
1 polymer ?
#
loop_
_entity_poly.entity_id
_entity_poly.type
_entity_poly.pdbx_seq_one_letter_code
_entity_poly.pdbx_strand_id
1 'polypeptide(L)'
;MIQEKEKGFPPDRQRLIFAVRQIEEGNTLNDYNVKYGDILYLLYRLRGGKPVIHLYPKEEIDTKVSIKINDGDFSFVYPSFDEDNTWNVKALPSGEIVHKGKKMRYLFWETLFYPILNMDKGFIIKGEDSVSFFEDKLKSMNLNDSEICDFVTYWCPKLCGYKYVKVCFQFENFDNMCPMNVEPKPDNINRVFFAALPLDYSCEIEPQKLPTFNRDGFTVIEWGGTIVTSEEL
;
A
#
# COMPACT_ATOMS: atom_id res chain seq x y z
N MET A 1 11.30 -29.94 -11.81
CA MET A 1 10.21 -30.40 -10.92
C MET A 1 9.82 -29.21 -10.06
N ILE A 2 8.61 -28.68 -10.22
CA ILE A 2 8.11 -27.59 -9.37
C ILE A 2 7.50 -28.26 -8.15
N GLN A 3 7.93 -27.90 -6.94
CA GLN A 3 7.26 -28.35 -5.72
C GLN A 3 6.05 -27.45 -5.50
N GLU A 4 4.87 -27.93 -5.87
CA GLU A 4 3.60 -27.27 -5.57
C GLU A 4 3.20 -27.56 -4.11
N LYS A 5 2.81 -26.52 -3.37
CA LYS A 5 1.93 -26.68 -2.19
C LYS A 5 0.49 -26.75 -2.70
N GLU A 6 -0.37 -27.52 -2.01
CA GLU A 6 -1.70 -28.04 -2.42
C GLU A 6 -2.78 -27.02 -2.87
N LYS A 7 -2.47 -25.73 -2.99
CA LYS A 7 -3.34 -24.72 -3.61
C LYS A 7 -2.49 -23.94 -4.61
N GLY A 8 -2.72 -24.16 -5.91
CA GLY A 8 -1.97 -23.46 -6.97
C GLY A 8 -2.08 -21.94 -6.81
N PHE A 9 -0.96 -21.24 -6.89
CA PHE A 9 -0.93 -19.78 -6.87
C PHE A 9 -1.45 -19.25 -8.21
N PRO A 10 -2.30 -18.21 -8.23
CA PRO A 10 -2.65 -17.52 -9.48
C PRO A 10 -1.36 -17.12 -10.24
N PRO A 11 -1.25 -17.38 -11.56
CA PRO A 11 -0.01 -17.15 -12.32
C PRO A 11 0.58 -15.74 -12.20
N ASP A 12 -0.28 -14.74 -12.05
CA ASP A 12 0.02 -13.32 -11.80
C ASP A 12 0.72 -13.06 -10.46
N ARG A 13 0.57 -13.99 -9.51
CA ARG A 13 1.14 -13.92 -8.15
C ARG A 13 2.47 -14.67 -8.03
N GLN A 14 3.00 -15.16 -9.15
CA GLN A 14 4.21 -15.97 -9.21
C GLN A 14 5.43 -15.13 -9.65
N ARG A 15 6.57 -15.39 -9.02
CA ARG A 15 7.91 -15.02 -9.49
C ARG A 15 8.71 -16.29 -9.67
N LEU A 16 9.28 -16.47 -10.86
CA LEU A 16 10.26 -17.51 -11.12
C LEU A 16 11.65 -16.96 -10.84
N ILE A 17 12.42 -17.66 -10.00
CA ILE A 17 13.81 -17.33 -9.70
C ILE A 17 14.72 -18.49 -10.11
N PHE A 18 15.76 -18.16 -10.86
CA PHE A 18 16.85 -19.07 -11.23
C PHE A 18 18.20 -18.45 -10.86
N ALA A 19 19.07 -19.20 -10.19
CA ALA A 19 20.41 -18.74 -9.80
C ALA A 19 20.42 -17.33 -9.15
N VAL A 20 19.44 -17.06 -8.27
CA VAL A 20 19.24 -15.78 -7.56
C VAL A 20 18.76 -14.62 -8.47
N ARG A 21 18.40 -14.89 -9.73
CA ARG A 21 17.83 -13.91 -10.66
C ARG A 21 16.36 -14.19 -10.91
N GLN A 22 15.54 -13.15 -10.81
CA GLN A 22 14.17 -13.22 -11.29
C GLN A 22 14.17 -13.37 -12.82
N ILE A 23 13.33 -14.28 -13.32
CA ILE A 23 13.02 -14.39 -14.74
C ILE A 23 12.01 -13.30 -15.07
N GLU A 24 12.40 -12.38 -15.94
CA GLU A 24 11.55 -11.26 -16.36
C GLU A 24 10.62 -11.65 -17.49
N GLU A 25 9.51 -10.92 -17.58
CA GLU A 25 8.51 -11.08 -18.64
C GLU A 25 9.14 -10.80 -20.02
N GLY A 26 8.81 -11.63 -21.01
CA GLY A 26 9.37 -11.56 -22.36
C GLY A 26 10.70 -12.29 -22.56
N ASN A 27 11.35 -12.74 -21.49
CA ASN A 27 12.55 -13.57 -21.58
C ASN A 27 12.20 -15.07 -21.53
N THR A 28 12.99 -15.88 -22.22
CA THR A 28 12.91 -17.34 -22.24
C THR A 28 13.84 -17.96 -21.21
N LEU A 29 13.63 -19.24 -20.88
CA LEU A 29 14.54 -20.02 -20.05
C LEU A 29 15.98 -20.08 -20.64
N ASN A 30 16.11 -19.99 -21.96
CA ASN A 30 17.40 -19.98 -22.64
C ASN A 30 18.18 -18.68 -22.38
N ASP A 31 17.49 -17.54 -22.22
CA ASP A 31 18.14 -16.25 -21.93
C ASP A 31 18.84 -16.25 -20.57
N TYR A 32 18.40 -17.13 -19.66
CA TYR A 32 19.01 -17.37 -18.36
C TYR A 32 19.89 -18.64 -18.32
N ASN A 33 20.11 -19.29 -19.47
CA ASN A 33 20.86 -20.54 -19.61
C ASN A 33 20.36 -21.70 -18.73
N VAL A 34 19.05 -21.75 -18.43
CA VAL A 34 18.44 -22.84 -17.66
C VAL A 34 18.55 -24.14 -18.46
N LYS A 35 19.08 -25.20 -17.85
CA LYS A 35 19.28 -26.53 -18.45
C LYS A 35 18.25 -27.53 -17.92
N TYR A 36 18.13 -28.63 -18.66
CA TYR A 36 17.39 -29.80 -18.17
C TYR A 36 18.01 -30.31 -16.86
N GLY A 37 17.19 -30.41 -15.80
CA GLY A 37 17.63 -30.82 -14.46
C GLY A 37 17.85 -29.65 -13.49
N ASP A 38 17.86 -28.41 -13.97
CA ASP A 38 17.97 -27.24 -13.10
C ASP A 38 16.71 -26.99 -12.26
N ILE A 39 16.90 -26.36 -11.09
CA ILE A 39 15.84 -26.04 -10.14
C ILE A 39 15.43 -24.58 -10.31
N LEU A 40 14.14 -24.36 -10.56
CA LEU A 40 13.49 -23.06 -10.54
C LEU A 40 12.73 -22.91 -9.22
N TYR A 41 12.91 -21.76 -8.58
CA TYR A 41 12.14 -21.41 -7.39
C TYR A 41 10.91 -20.61 -7.81
N LEU A 42 9.74 -21.11 -7.46
CA LEU A 42 8.49 -20.37 -7.59
C LEU A 42 8.20 -19.66 -6.27
N LEU A 43 8.24 -18.33 -6.28
CA LEU A 43 7.97 -17.50 -5.10
C LEU A 43 6.78 -16.58 -5.34
N TYR A 44 6.27 -15.96 -4.28
CA TYR A 44 5.29 -14.88 -4.42
C TYR A 44 5.92 -13.65 -5.07
N ARG A 45 5.17 -13.03 -5.99
CA ARG A 45 5.44 -11.67 -6.45
C ARG A 45 5.08 -10.71 -5.33
N LEU A 46 6.07 -10.24 -4.57
CA LEU A 46 5.88 -9.20 -3.56
C LEU A 46 5.52 -7.88 -4.30
N ARG A 47 4.23 -7.55 -4.34
CA ARG A 47 3.68 -6.25 -4.76
C ARG A 47 3.00 -5.58 -3.56
N GLY A 48 3.72 -5.60 -2.44
CA GLY A 48 3.22 -5.09 -1.18
C GLY A 48 3.07 -3.57 -1.23
N GLY A 49 1.97 -3.09 -0.65
CA GLY A 49 1.73 -1.68 -0.45
C GLY A 49 2.51 -1.11 0.74
N LYS A 50 2.32 0.18 1.01
CA LYS A 50 2.74 0.80 2.27
C LYS A 50 1.57 1.51 2.94
N PRO A 51 0.54 0.80 3.43
CA PRO A 51 -0.32 1.34 4.46
C PRO A 51 0.50 1.70 5.71
N VAL A 52 0.48 2.98 6.09
CA VAL A 52 0.97 3.43 7.38
C VAL A 52 -0.09 4.24 8.10
N ILE A 53 -0.22 4.00 9.40
CA ILE A 53 -1.27 4.54 10.24
C ILE A 53 -0.64 5.53 11.23
N HIS A 54 -1.05 6.79 11.14
CA HIS A 54 -0.74 7.85 12.09
C HIS A 54 -1.91 8.06 13.05
N LEU A 55 -1.60 8.35 14.31
CA LEU A 55 -2.57 8.56 15.38
C LEU A 55 -2.39 9.96 15.97
N TYR A 56 -3.45 10.77 15.96
CA TYR A 56 -3.45 12.16 16.46
C TYR A 56 -4.56 12.36 17.51
N PRO A 57 -4.39 11.88 18.74
CA PRO A 57 -5.34 12.13 19.82
C PRO A 57 -5.22 13.57 20.35
N LYS A 58 -6.24 14.03 21.09
CA LYS A 58 -6.21 15.36 21.75
C LYS A 58 -5.28 15.41 22.96
N GLU A 59 -5.13 14.28 23.63
CA GLU A 59 -4.27 14.10 24.80
C GLU A 59 -3.54 12.76 24.66
N GLU A 60 -2.56 12.50 25.52
CA GLU A 60 -1.91 11.18 25.56
C GLU A 60 -2.92 10.10 25.93
N ILE A 61 -3.08 9.08 25.07
CA ILE A 61 -4.02 7.98 25.30
C ILE A 61 -3.37 6.63 25.04
N ASP A 62 -3.78 5.62 25.81
CA ASP A 62 -3.59 4.23 25.43
C ASP A 62 -4.70 3.85 24.43
N THR A 63 -4.31 3.26 23.29
CA THR A 63 -5.21 2.94 22.19
C THR A 63 -4.87 1.59 21.55
N LYS A 64 -5.90 0.86 21.17
CA LYS A 64 -5.82 -0.35 20.37
C LYS A 64 -6.09 -0.04 18.91
N VAL A 65 -5.28 -0.56 18.01
CA VAL A 65 -5.48 -0.46 16.56
C VAL A 65 -5.48 -1.87 15.98
N SER A 66 -6.59 -2.29 15.39
CA SER A 66 -6.76 -3.62 14.80
C SER A 66 -6.98 -3.51 13.30
N ILE A 67 -6.30 -4.36 12.52
CA ILE A 67 -6.51 -4.47 11.08
C ILE A 67 -6.98 -5.89 10.77
N LYS A 68 -8.00 -5.98 9.92
CA LYS A 68 -8.41 -7.24 9.31
C LYS A 68 -8.15 -7.19 7.82
N ILE A 69 -7.67 -8.29 7.23
CA ILE A 69 -7.64 -8.49 5.78
C ILE A 69 -8.74 -9.51 5.49
N ASN A 70 -9.72 -9.14 4.67
CA ASN A 70 -10.85 -10.03 4.37
C ASN A 70 -10.47 -11.16 3.40
N ASP A 71 -9.53 -10.91 2.48
CA ASP A 71 -8.99 -11.90 1.56
C ASP A 71 -7.46 -11.74 1.45
N GLY A 72 -6.73 -12.61 2.16
CA GLY A 72 -5.28 -12.63 2.19
C GLY A 72 -4.70 -12.64 3.61
N ASP A 73 -3.37 -12.64 3.66
CA ASP A 73 -2.59 -12.63 4.90
C ASP A 73 -1.69 -11.39 4.96
N PHE A 74 -1.25 -11.02 6.16
CA PHE A 74 -0.22 -10.01 6.33
C PHE A 74 1.12 -10.53 5.78
N SER A 75 1.77 -9.76 4.92
CA SER A 75 3.15 -10.04 4.47
C SER A 75 4.18 -9.49 5.44
N PHE A 76 3.90 -8.33 6.02
CA PHE A 76 4.77 -7.69 7.00
C PHE A 76 3.97 -6.75 7.89
N VAL A 77 4.37 -6.67 9.16
CA VAL A 77 3.80 -5.75 10.14
C VAL A 77 4.91 -5.18 11.02
N TYR A 78 4.83 -3.88 11.29
CA TYR A 78 5.76 -3.23 12.20
C TYR A 78 5.08 -2.13 13.01
N PRO A 79 5.19 -2.15 14.35
CA PRO A 79 5.81 -3.21 15.16
C PRO A 79 5.02 -4.53 15.04
N SER A 80 5.52 -5.61 15.62
CA SER A 80 4.72 -6.84 15.69
C SER A 80 3.46 -6.60 16.52
N PHE A 81 2.34 -7.19 16.11
CA PHE A 81 1.09 -7.19 16.87
C PHE A 81 1.28 -7.71 18.30
N ASP A 82 0.41 -7.28 19.19
CA ASP A 82 0.33 -7.76 20.57
C ASP A 82 -0.56 -8.98 20.71
N GLU A 83 -1.75 -8.92 20.09
CA GLU A 83 -2.77 -9.97 20.10
C GLU A 83 -3.65 -9.82 18.85
N ASP A 84 -4.09 -10.91 18.22
CA ASP A 84 -5.15 -10.94 17.19
C ASP A 84 -5.17 -9.73 16.21
N ASN A 85 -4.07 -9.55 15.46
CA ASN A 85 -3.90 -8.46 14.49
C ASN A 85 -4.09 -7.04 15.06
N THR A 86 -3.77 -6.87 16.35
CA THR A 86 -3.98 -5.65 17.10
C THR A 86 -2.68 -5.16 17.71
N TRP A 87 -2.43 -3.85 17.59
CA TRP A 87 -1.42 -3.15 18.36
C TRP A 87 -2.04 -2.47 19.57
N ASN A 88 -1.40 -2.60 20.73
CA ASN A 88 -1.71 -1.89 21.96
C ASN A 88 -0.64 -0.82 22.17
N VAL A 89 -0.94 0.42 21.83
CA VAL A 89 0.04 1.51 21.82
C VAL A 89 -0.42 2.69 22.66
N LYS A 90 0.54 3.53 23.03
CA LYS A 90 0.27 4.85 23.59
C LYS A 90 0.49 5.88 22.49
N ALA A 91 -0.53 6.66 22.17
CA ALA A 91 -0.49 7.70 21.14
C ALA A 91 -0.47 9.09 21.80
N LEU A 92 0.36 9.99 21.25
CA LEU A 92 0.52 11.35 21.75
C LEU A 92 -0.02 12.36 20.73
N PRO A 93 -0.47 13.57 21.16
CA PRO A 93 -0.96 14.61 20.24
C PRO A 93 0.04 15.06 19.18
N SER A 94 1.33 14.85 19.42
CA SER A 94 2.40 15.12 18.46
C SER A 94 2.44 14.15 17.26
N GLY A 95 1.66 13.07 17.30
CA GLY A 95 1.76 11.95 16.36
C GLY A 95 2.83 10.91 16.74
N GLU A 96 3.53 11.10 17.86
CA GLU A 96 4.42 10.06 18.40
C GLU A 96 3.60 8.89 18.94
N ILE A 97 4.02 7.68 18.62
CA ILE A 97 3.45 6.43 19.10
C ILE A 97 4.51 5.71 19.94
N VAL A 98 4.13 5.23 21.11
CA VAL A 98 4.98 4.42 21.99
C VAL A 98 4.42 3.00 22.06
N HIS A 99 5.22 2.03 21.65
CA HIS A 99 4.91 0.60 21.75
C HIS A 99 6.03 -0.12 22.49
N LYS A 100 5.71 -0.77 23.63
CA LYS A 100 6.69 -1.50 24.47
C LYS A 100 7.97 -0.70 24.76
N GLY A 101 7.80 0.59 25.07
CA GLY A 101 8.90 1.52 25.37
C GLY A 101 9.66 2.07 24.16
N LYS A 102 9.32 1.66 22.93
CA LYS A 102 9.92 2.19 21.69
C LYS A 102 9.04 3.27 21.10
N LYS A 103 9.65 4.39 20.73
CA LYS A 103 9.01 5.53 20.04
C LYS A 103 9.04 5.33 18.53
N MET A 104 7.95 5.65 17.86
CA MET A 104 7.79 5.62 16.40
C MET A 104 6.77 6.66 15.94
N ARG A 105 6.63 6.85 14.63
CA ARG A 105 5.73 7.86 14.05
C ARG A 105 4.44 7.29 13.46
N TYR A 106 4.43 6.00 13.15
CA TYR A 106 3.30 5.32 12.54
C TYR A 106 3.39 3.82 12.81
N LEU A 107 2.24 3.15 12.70
CA LEU A 107 2.14 1.70 12.57
C LEU A 107 2.20 1.35 11.08
N PHE A 108 2.82 0.24 10.74
CA PHE A 108 2.94 -0.24 9.37
C PHE A 108 2.34 -1.64 9.27
N TRP A 109 1.57 -1.86 8.21
CA TRP A 109 1.21 -3.20 7.78
C TRP A 109 1.24 -3.29 6.26
N GLU A 110 1.35 -4.51 5.78
CA GLU A 110 1.36 -4.82 4.37
C GLU A 110 0.67 -6.16 4.16
N THR A 111 -0.04 -6.25 3.04
CA THR A 111 -0.48 -7.51 2.47
C THR A 111 0.05 -7.61 1.05
N LEU A 112 0.16 -8.83 0.55
CA LEU A 112 0.71 -9.09 -0.78
C LEU A 112 -0.24 -8.65 -1.90
N PHE A 113 -1.55 -8.58 -1.66
CA PHE A 113 -2.55 -8.44 -2.71
C PHE A 113 -3.74 -7.56 -2.31
N TYR A 114 -4.26 -6.83 -3.30
CA TYR A 114 -5.47 -6.01 -3.18
C TYR A 114 -6.42 -6.40 -4.33
N PRO A 115 -7.31 -7.39 -4.13
CA PRO A 115 -8.05 -8.00 -5.24
C PRO A 115 -9.19 -7.14 -5.80
N ILE A 116 -9.60 -6.07 -5.12
CA ILE A 116 -10.78 -5.27 -5.47
C ILE A 116 -10.37 -3.79 -5.59
N LEU A 117 -9.69 -3.45 -6.68
CA LEU A 117 -9.30 -2.08 -7.00
C LEU A 117 -10.30 -1.46 -7.98
N ASN A 118 -10.77 -0.25 -7.67
CA ASN A 118 -11.57 0.54 -8.58
C ASN A 118 -10.64 1.40 -9.44
N MET A 119 -10.65 1.13 -10.74
CA MET A 119 -9.78 1.78 -11.71
C MET A 119 -10.58 2.49 -12.81
N ASP A 120 -11.89 2.67 -12.63
CA ASP A 120 -12.76 3.26 -13.67
C ASP A 120 -12.54 4.77 -13.85
N LYS A 121 -12.26 5.45 -12.74
CA LYS A 121 -12.01 6.89 -12.68
C LYS A 121 -10.66 7.14 -12.04
N GLY A 122 -9.97 8.22 -12.43
CA GLY A 122 -8.66 8.53 -11.89
C GLY A 122 -8.00 9.69 -12.60
N PHE A 123 -6.69 9.68 -12.63
CA PHE A 123 -5.88 10.73 -13.23
C PHE A 123 -4.78 10.10 -14.07
N ILE A 124 -4.57 10.60 -15.28
CA ILE A 124 -3.38 10.28 -16.07
C ILE A 124 -2.38 11.40 -15.84
N ILE A 125 -1.20 11.05 -15.36
CA ILE A 125 -0.08 11.96 -15.16
C ILE A 125 1.13 11.45 -15.91
N LYS A 126 2.09 12.32 -16.23
CA LYS A 126 3.43 11.84 -16.54
C LYS A 126 4.11 11.39 -15.25
N GLY A 127 5.01 10.41 -15.33
CA GLY A 127 5.77 9.99 -14.14
C GLY A 127 6.55 11.16 -13.54
N GLU A 128 7.19 11.99 -14.37
CA GLU A 128 7.96 13.16 -13.92
C GLU A 128 7.14 14.16 -13.07
N ASP A 129 5.81 14.18 -13.22
CA ASP A 129 4.89 15.07 -12.50
C ASP A 129 4.36 14.44 -11.19
N SER A 130 4.83 13.26 -10.80
CA SER A 130 4.29 12.54 -9.62
C SER A 130 4.37 13.36 -8.34
N VAL A 131 5.48 14.06 -8.10
CA VAL A 131 5.68 14.84 -6.87
C VAL A 131 4.65 15.96 -6.76
N SER A 132 4.58 16.83 -7.77
CA SER A 132 3.65 17.96 -7.77
C SER A 132 2.20 17.51 -7.75
N PHE A 133 1.87 16.41 -8.44
CA PHE A 133 0.54 15.82 -8.41
C PHE A 133 0.13 15.36 -7.02
N PHE A 134 0.95 14.55 -6.34
CA PHE A 134 0.60 14.02 -5.02
C PHE A 134 0.60 15.11 -3.95
N GLU A 135 1.51 16.08 -4.01
CA GLU A 135 1.48 17.24 -3.10
C GLU A 135 0.17 18.01 -3.22
N ASP A 136 -0.28 18.33 -4.44
CA ASP A 136 -1.56 19.02 -4.68
C ASP A 136 -2.75 18.20 -4.16
N LYS A 137 -2.86 16.92 -4.57
CA LYS A 137 -4.02 16.09 -4.21
C LYS A 137 -4.08 15.81 -2.71
N LEU A 138 -2.99 15.42 -2.08
CA LEU A 138 -2.97 15.11 -0.65
C LEU A 138 -3.20 16.38 0.19
N LYS A 139 -2.67 17.54 -0.22
CA LYS A 139 -2.97 18.81 0.45
C LYS A 139 -4.44 19.17 0.34
N SER A 140 -5.06 19.00 -0.84
CA SER A 140 -6.50 19.25 -1.03
C SER A 140 -7.39 18.32 -0.20
N MET A 141 -6.90 17.12 0.12
CA MET A 141 -7.55 16.16 1.02
C MET A 141 -7.33 16.48 2.51
N ASN A 142 -6.60 17.56 2.84
CA ASN A 142 -6.27 17.97 4.22
C ASN A 142 -5.23 17.08 4.93
N LEU A 143 -4.26 16.52 4.20
CA LEU A 143 -3.06 15.93 4.80
C LEU A 143 -2.04 17.02 5.18
N ASN A 144 -1.30 16.79 6.26
CA ASN A 144 -0.26 17.72 6.72
C ASN A 144 1.07 17.48 5.99
N ASP A 145 2.00 18.43 6.13
CA ASP A 145 3.25 18.41 5.37
C ASP A 145 4.17 17.23 5.75
N SER A 146 4.06 16.70 6.98
CA SER A 146 4.84 15.51 7.39
C SER A 146 4.29 14.23 6.75
N GLU A 147 2.97 14.07 6.72
CA GLU A 147 2.29 12.95 6.05
C GLU A 147 2.57 12.96 4.55
N ILE A 148 2.48 14.15 3.92
CA ILE A 148 2.77 14.33 2.50
C ILE A 148 4.24 14.01 2.21
N CYS A 149 5.17 14.51 3.03
CA CYS A 149 6.60 14.21 2.88
C CYS A 149 6.87 12.70 2.95
N ASP A 150 6.33 12.01 3.96
CA ASP A 150 6.53 10.57 4.11
C ASP A 150 5.91 9.78 2.93
N PHE A 151 4.74 10.21 2.45
CA PHE A 151 4.10 9.62 1.26
C PHE A 151 4.95 9.81 0.00
N VAL A 152 5.32 11.06 -0.30
CA VAL A 152 6.03 11.46 -1.52
C VAL A 152 7.39 10.80 -1.57
N THR A 153 8.16 10.85 -0.48
CA THR A 153 9.50 10.27 -0.41
C THR A 153 9.49 8.75 -0.58
N TYR A 154 8.40 8.07 -0.23
CA TYR A 154 8.26 6.65 -0.50
C TYR A 154 7.79 6.34 -1.93
N TRP A 155 6.70 6.98 -2.37
CA TRP A 155 6.00 6.58 -3.60
C TRP A 155 6.57 7.23 -4.86
N CYS A 156 6.88 8.52 -4.84
CA CYS A 156 7.28 9.24 -6.05
C CYS A 156 8.55 8.67 -6.70
N PRO A 157 9.61 8.25 -5.97
CA PRO A 157 10.76 7.61 -6.59
C PRO A 157 10.43 6.34 -7.39
N LYS A 158 9.33 5.66 -7.06
CA LYS A 158 8.86 4.46 -7.77
C LYS A 158 8.03 4.79 -9.01
N LEU A 159 7.50 6.02 -9.09
CA LEU A 159 6.56 6.44 -10.14
C LEU A 159 7.23 7.35 -11.17
N CYS A 160 8.22 8.15 -10.76
CA CYS A 160 8.87 9.14 -11.63
C CYS A 160 9.57 8.55 -12.86
N GLY A 161 9.93 7.26 -12.83
CA GLY A 161 10.56 6.58 -13.95
C GLY A 161 9.59 6.18 -15.07
N TYR A 162 8.29 6.19 -14.83
CA TYR A 162 7.30 5.80 -15.85
C TYR A 162 6.96 6.96 -16.79
N LYS A 163 6.66 6.63 -18.05
CA LYS A 163 6.29 7.64 -19.04
C LYS A 163 4.95 8.29 -18.69
N TYR A 164 3.94 7.46 -18.43
CA TYR A 164 2.66 7.87 -17.88
C TYR A 164 2.26 6.94 -16.74
N VAL A 165 1.44 7.45 -15.83
CA VAL A 165 0.87 6.69 -14.72
C VAL A 165 -0.61 7.04 -14.63
N LYS A 166 -1.47 6.02 -14.64
CA LYS A 166 -2.85 6.13 -14.21
C LYS A 166 -2.93 5.96 -12.71
N VAL A 167 -3.37 7.00 -12.00
CA VAL A 167 -3.53 7.01 -10.54
C VAL A 167 -5.00 6.98 -10.19
N CYS A 168 -5.42 6.00 -9.40
CA CYS A 168 -6.78 5.83 -8.92
C CYS A 168 -6.79 5.70 -7.39
N PHE A 169 -7.46 6.61 -6.70
CA PHE A 169 -7.62 6.56 -5.25
C PHE A 169 -8.73 5.58 -4.85
N GLN A 170 -8.49 4.82 -3.80
CA GLN A 170 -9.33 3.77 -3.24
C GLN A 170 -9.82 4.25 -1.88
N PHE A 171 -11.12 4.11 -1.63
CA PHE A 171 -11.77 4.59 -0.40
C PHE A 171 -12.63 3.46 0.18
N GLU A 172 -13.95 3.50 -0.02
CA GLU A 172 -14.88 2.50 0.53
C GLU A 172 -14.51 1.05 0.15
N ASN A 173 -14.04 0.83 -1.08
CA ASN A 173 -13.57 -0.50 -1.50
C ASN A 173 -12.33 -0.95 -0.73
N PHE A 174 -11.40 -0.04 -0.41
CA PHE A 174 -10.24 -0.34 0.42
C PHE A 174 -10.63 -0.59 1.88
N ASP A 175 -11.57 0.19 2.41
CA ASP A 175 -12.10 0.00 3.76
C ASP A 175 -12.78 -1.36 3.92
N ASN A 176 -13.50 -1.79 2.89
CA ASN A 176 -14.13 -3.10 2.84
C ASN A 176 -13.11 -4.23 2.68
N MET A 177 -12.03 -4.05 1.92
CA MET A 177 -10.98 -5.07 1.80
C MET A 177 -10.22 -5.25 3.11
N CYS A 178 -9.88 -4.13 3.75
CA CYS A 178 -9.01 -4.10 4.92
C CYS A 178 -9.64 -3.27 6.05
N PRO A 179 -10.68 -3.76 6.73
CA PRO A 179 -11.33 -3.03 7.82
C PRO A 179 -10.37 -2.70 8.95
N MET A 180 -10.44 -1.47 9.46
CA MET A 180 -9.69 -1.01 10.63
C MET A 180 -10.63 -0.71 11.79
N ASN A 181 -10.27 -1.16 12.99
CA ASN A 181 -10.91 -0.77 14.24
C ASN A 181 -9.90 -0.05 15.15
N VAL A 182 -10.33 1.01 15.82
CA VAL A 182 -9.50 1.77 16.76
C VAL A 182 -10.29 2.04 18.03
N GLU A 183 -9.68 1.76 19.18
CA GLU A 183 -10.28 1.93 20.51
C GLU A 183 -9.36 2.76 21.42
N PRO A 184 -9.83 3.80 22.12
CA PRO A 184 -11.18 4.36 22.04
C PRO A 184 -11.50 4.88 20.63
N LYS A 185 -12.79 4.89 20.28
CA LYS A 185 -13.24 5.24 18.93
C LYS A 185 -12.77 6.67 18.56
N PRO A 186 -12.01 6.85 17.47
CA PRO A 186 -11.63 8.16 16.97
C PRO A 186 -12.84 8.96 16.49
N ASP A 187 -12.72 10.28 16.52
CA ASP A 187 -13.67 11.19 15.89
C ASP A 187 -13.60 11.07 14.36
N ASN A 188 -12.40 10.87 13.80
CA ASN A 188 -12.18 10.68 12.37
C ASN A 188 -11.22 9.52 12.08
N ILE A 189 -11.58 8.69 11.10
CA ILE A 189 -10.70 7.72 10.47
C ILE A 189 -10.64 8.07 8.99
N ASN A 190 -9.52 8.65 8.55
CA ASN A 190 -9.32 9.09 7.17
C ASN A 190 -8.26 8.22 6.52
N ARG A 191 -8.62 7.55 5.41
CA ARG A 191 -7.77 6.55 4.76
C ARG A 191 -7.61 6.90 3.29
N VAL A 192 -6.36 7.01 2.85
CA VAL A 192 -5.98 7.31 1.46
C VAL A 192 -5.14 6.18 0.93
N PHE A 193 -5.72 5.32 0.12
CA PHE A 193 -4.96 4.31 -0.60
C PHE A 193 -5.03 4.62 -2.09
N PHE A 194 -3.91 4.52 -2.83
CA PHE A 194 -3.96 4.67 -4.29
C PHE A 194 -3.47 3.40 -5.00
N ALA A 195 -4.00 3.17 -6.19
CA ALA A 195 -3.46 2.22 -7.14
C ALA A 195 -2.86 3.00 -8.32
N ALA A 196 -1.62 2.69 -8.67
CA ALA A 196 -0.95 3.22 -9.85
C ALA A 196 -0.77 2.14 -10.90
N LEU A 197 -1.20 2.43 -12.12
CA LEU A 197 -0.95 1.60 -13.30
C LEU A 197 0.00 2.36 -14.23
N PRO A 198 1.23 1.88 -14.44
CA PRO A 198 2.13 2.42 -15.45
C PRO A 198 1.57 2.27 -16.87
N LEU A 199 1.80 3.27 -17.73
CA LEU A 199 1.30 3.31 -19.11
C LEU A 199 2.39 3.82 -20.08
N ASP A 200 2.39 3.27 -21.30
CA ASP A 200 3.28 3.70 -22.39
C ASP A 200 2.75 4.93 -23.16
N TYR A 201 1.48 5.24 -23.01
CA TYR A 201 0.79 6.34 -23.69
C TYR A 201 -0.21 7.03 -22.76
N SER A 202 -0.49 8.30 -23.05
CA SER A 202 -1.53 9.06 -22.36
C SER A 202 -2.89 8.67 -22.89
N CYS A 203 -3.90 8.65 -22.02
CA CYS A 203 -5.30 8.50 -22.39
C CYS A 203 -6.18 9.48 -21.61
N GLU A 204 -7.44 9.58 -21.99
CA GLU A 204 -8.45 10.32 -21.22
C GLU A 204 -9.12 9.38 -20.22
N ILE A 205 -9.40 9.90 -19.03
CA ILE A 205 -10.14 9.21 -17.98
C ILE A 205 -10.97 10.25 -17.23
N GLU A 206 -12.16 9.84 -16.76
CA GLU A 206 -12.96 10.69 -15.90
C GLU A 206 -12.22 10.93 -14.56
N PRO A 207 -12.02 12.20 -14.15
CA PRO A 207 -11.39 12.51 -12.86
C PRO A 207 -12.20 12.04 -11.66
N GLN A 208 -11.53 11.51 -10.63
CA GLN A 208 -12.18 11.24 -9.35
C GLN A 208 -12.46 12.53 -8.59
N LYS A 209 -13.62 12.59 -7.94
CA LYS A 209 -13.89 13.58 -6.90
C LYS A 209 -13.27 13.10 -5.60
N LEU A 210 -12.26 13.82 -5.13
CA LEU A 210 -11.55 13.49 -3.89
C LEU A 210 -12.24 14.14 -2.68
N PRO A 211 -12.26 13.48 -1.50
CA PRO A 211 -12.81 14.04 -0.28
C PRO A 211 -11.90 15.13 0.30
N THR A 212 -12.42 15.91 1.24
CA THR A 212 -11.58 16.73 2.15
C THR A 212 -11.82 16.22 3.55
N PHE A 213 -10.76 15.77 4.23
CA PHE A 213 -10.90 15.10 5.52
C PHE A 213 -11.08 16.06 6.68
N ASN A 214 -11.95 15.68 7.62
CA ASN A 214 -12.05 16.35 8.92
C ASN A 214 -10.95 15.80 9.85
N ARG A 215 -10.40 16.68 10.69
CA ARG A 215 -9.34 16.38 11.66
C ARG A 215 -9.66 16.86 13.07
N ASP A 216 -10.91 17.26 13.33
CA ASP A 216 -11.36 17.66 14.66
C ASP A 216 -11.37 16.46 15.62
N GLY A 217 -10.76 16.57 16.79
CA GLY A 217 -10.77 15.46 17.75
C GLY A 217 -9.67 14.44 17.53
N PHE A 218 -9.83 13.25 18.10
CA PHE A 218 -8.92 12.15 17.87
C PHE A 218 -9.05 11.69 16.41
N THR A 219 -7.98 11.89 15.65
CA THR A 219 -7.94 11.60 14.22
C THR A 219 -6.91 10.53 13.89
N VAL A 220 -7.34 9.56 13.09
CA VAL A 220 -6.46 8.55 12.47
C VAL A 220 -6.29 8.90 11.01
N ILE A 221 -5.04 8.97 10.55
CA ILE A 221 -4.70 9.10 9.13
C ILE A 221 -3.99 7.84 8.70
N GLU A 222 -4.55 7.12 7.74
CA GLU A 222 -3.83 6.08 7.02
C GLU A 222 -3.57 6.55 5.60
N TRP A 223 -2.34 6.39 5.13
CA TRP A 223 -2.06 6.49 3.72
C TRP A 223 -1.29 5.27 3.24
N GLY A 224 -1.46 4.95 1.97
CA GLY A 224 -0.74 3.86 1.31
C GLY A 224 -1.01 3.82 -0.17
N GLY A 225 -0.55 2.75 -0.80
CA GLY A 225 -0.86 2.50 -2.19
C GLY A 225 -0.24 1.22 -2.70
N THR A 226 -0.43 0.97 -3.99
CA THR A 226 0.17 -0.14 -4.72
C THR A 226 0.43 0.25 -6.16
N ILE A 227 1.38 -0.43 -6.80
CA ILE A 227 1.61 -0.33 -8.24
C ILE A 227 1.13 -1.63 -8.86
N VAL A 228 0.09 -1.53 -9.69
CA VAL A 228 -0.51 -2.66 -10.40
C VAL A 228 0.07 -2.80 -11.80
N THR A 229 -0.06 -4.00 -12.37
CA THR A 229 0.23 -4.24 -13.79
C THR A 229 -1.05 -4.48 -14.59
N SER A 230 -0.99 -4.32 -15.91
CA SER A 230 -2.13 -4.47 -16.83
C SER A 230 -2.89 -5.79 -16.74
N GLU A 231 -2.29 -6.83 -16.16
CA GLU A 231 -2.93 -8.14 -15.94
C GLU A 231 -3.86 -8.18 -14.71
N GLU A 232 -3.86 -7.16 -13.85
CA GLU A 232 -4.63 -7.09 -12.60
C GLU A 232 -5.95 -6.28 -12.73
N LEU A 233 -6.36 -5.94 -13.96
CA LEU A 233 -7.53 -5.11 -14.28
C LEU A 233 -8.62 -5.87 -15.04
#